data_AF-A0A953RNX2-F1
#
_entry.id   AF-A0A953RNX2-F1
#
_cell.length_a   1.000
_cell.length_b   1.000
_cell.length_c   1.000
_cell.angle_alpha   90.00
_cell.angle_beta   90.00
_cell.angle_gamma   90.00
#
_symmetry.space_group_name_H-M   'P 1'
#
loop_
_entity.id
_entity.type
_entity.pdbx_description
1 polymer ?
#
loop_
_entity_poly.entity_id
_entity_poly.type
_entity_poly.pdbx_seq_one_letter_code
_entity_poly.pdbx_strand_id
1 'polypeptide(L)'
;MIIESSPTNLDPRIGLDAQSERIDDLIFDDLLTRGGNLDVAPGLAERWDIPDPLTYVFHLHRGVKFHDGRALTARDVKWTFDS
;
A
#
# COMPACT_ATOMS: atom_id res chain seq x y z
N MET A 1 -18.36 -5.65 -3.50
CA MET A 1 -17.79 -6.53 -2.46
C MET A 1 -18.52 -6.22 -1.15
N ILE A 2 -18.84 -7.22 -0.32
CA ILE A 2 -19.64 -7.05 0.91
C ILE A 2 -18.74 -7.27 2.13
N ILE A 3 -18.91 -6.49 3.19
CA ILE A 3 -18.31 -6.74 4.51
C ILE A 3 -19.30 -7.56 5.32
N GLU A 4 -18.91 -8.78 5.66
CA GLU A 4 -19.82 -9.82 6.21
C GLU A 4 -19.63 -10.01 7.71
N SER A 5 -18.49 -9.59 8.27
CA SER A 5 -18.22 -9.58 9.70
C SER A 5 -17.20 -8.50 10.06
N SER A 6 -17.03 -8.26 11.36
CA SER A 6 -15.95 -7.40 11.85
C SER A 6 -14.57 -7.96 11.48
N PRO A 7 -13.58 -7.09 11.22
CA PRO A 7 -12.20 -7.50 11.03
C PRO A 7 -11.58 -7.94 12.35
N THR A 8 -10.52 -8.75 12.28
CA THR A 8 -9.73 -9.08 13.47
C THR A 8 -8.74 -7.98 13.84
N ASN A 9 -8.31 -7.15 12.88
CA ASN A 9 -7.46 -5.98 13.10
C ASN A 9 -7.66 -4.89 12.03
N LEU A 10 -7.19 -3.67 12.29
CA LEU A 10 -7.14 -2.57 11.34
C LEU A 10 -5.70 -2.10 11.04
N ASP A 11 -4.71 -2.80 11.60
CA ASP A 11 -3.32 -2.66 11.21
C ASP A 11 -3.04 -3.66 10.07
N PRO A 12 -2.76 -3.16 8.84
CA PRO A 12 -2.60 -4.01 7.65
C PRO A 12 -1.40 -4.96 7.75
N ARG A 13 -0.51 -4.77 8.72
CA ARG A 13 0.63 -5.66 8.93
C ARG A 13 0.27 -6.95 9.66
N ILE A 14 -0.87 -6.98 10.36
CA ILE A 14 -1.28 -8.11 11.21
C ILE A 14 -2.71 -8.61 10.95
N GLY A 15 -3.57 -7.79 10.33
CA GLY A 15 -4.93 -8.17 9.92
C GLY A 15 -4.95 -9.02 8.65
N LEU A 16 -4.61 -10.30 8.74
CA LEU A 16 -4.49 -11.21 7.57
C LEU A 16 -5.78 -11.98 7.24
N ASP A 17 -6.90 -11.70 7.92
CA ASP A 17 -8.18 -12.30 7.59
C ASP A 17 -8.90 -11.51 6.48
N ALA A 18 -9.77 -12.19 5.74
CA ALA A 18 -10.43 -11.62 4.58
C ALA A 18 -11.27 -10.36 4.87
N GLN A 19 -11.76 -10.13 6.10
CA GLN A 19 -12.48 -8.89 6.40
C GLN A 19 -11.54 -7.74 6.76
N SER A 20 -10.42 -8.02 7.41
CA SER A 20 -9.35 -7.03 7.65
C SER A 20 -8.80 -6.53 6.32
N GLU A 21 -8.36 -7.42 5.43
CA GLU A 21 -7.83 -7.05 4.11
C GLU A 21 -8.85 -6.21 3.30
N ARG A 22 -10.13 -6.58 3.33
CA ARG A 22 -11.19 -5.83 2.65
C ARG A 22 -11.38 -4.42 3.19
N ILE A 23 -11.18 -4.22 4.48
CA ILE A 23 -11.28 -2.90 5.10
C ILE A 23 -10.00 -2.11 4.84
N ASP A 24 -8.85 -2.75 4.85
CA ASP A 24 -7.57 -2.12 4.54
C ASP A 24 -7.56 -1.56 3.11
N ASP A 25 -8.08 -2.31 2.13
CA ASP A 25 -8.28 -1.87 0.73
C ASP A 25 -9.16 -0.60 0.60
N LEU A 26 -9.96 -0.27 1.63
CA LEU A 26 -10.82 0.93 1.64
C LEU A 26 -10.17 2.12 2.36
N ILE A 27 -9.13 1.89 3.15
CA ILE A 27 -8.52 2.89 4.05
C ILE A 27 -7.12 3.28 3.59
N PHE A 28 -6.36 2.32 3.05
CA PHE A 28 -4.96 2.48 2.70
C PHE A 28 -4.73 2.28 1.21
N ASP A 29 -3.71 2.96 0.69
CA ASP A 29 -3.21 2.77 -0.65
C ASP A 29 -1.93 1.92 -0.62
N ASP A 30 -1.82 0.95 -1.52
CA ASP A 30 -0.63 0.13 -1.68
C ASP A 30 0.51 0.85 -2.42
N LEU A 31 1.75 0.41 -2.19
CA LEU A 31 2.90 0.91 -2.97
C LEU A 31 2.75 0.60 -4.47
N LEU A 32 2.26 -0.60 -4.79
CA LEU A 32 1.90 -1.08 -6.13
C LEU A 32 0.53 -1.76 -6.03
N THR A 33 -0.25 -1.71 -7.10
CA THR A 33 -1.56 -2.37 -7.15
C THR A 33 -1.58 -3.48 -8.19
N ARG A 34 -2.73 -4.16 -8.31
CA ARG A 34 -2.99 -5.19 -9.33
C ARG A 34 -3.84 -4.59 -10.45
N GLY A 35 -3.33 -4.63 -11.67
CA GLY A 35 -4.06 -4.27 -12.87
C GLY A 35 -5.17 -5.27 -13.21
N GLY A 36 -6.00 -4.93 -14.19
CA GLY A 36 -7.16 -5.75 -14.59
C GLY A 36 -6.80 -7.15 -15.08
N ASN A 37 -5.54 -7.36 -15.49
CA ASN A 37 -5.03 -8.66 -15.94
C ASN A 37 -4.18 -9.36 -14.87
N LEU A 38 -4.26 -8.92 -13.61
CA LEU A 38 -3.42 -9.38 -12.49
C LEU A 38 -1.93 -9.05 -12.66
N ASP A 39 -1.62 -8.13 -13.55
CA ASP A 39 -0.30 -7.53 -13.72
C ASP A 39 0.00 -6.53 -12.60
N VAL A 40 1.29 -6.33 -12.32
CA VAL A 40 1.73 -5.29 -11.37
C VAL A 40 1.50 -3.93 -12.00
N ALA A 41 0.77 -3.06 -11.30
CA ALA A 41 0.40 -1.73 -11.76
C ALA A 41 0.82 -0.64 -10.75
N PRO A 42 0.96 0.63 -11.17
CA PRO A 42 1.25 1.74 -10.28
C PRO A 42 0.22 1.90 -9.16
N GLY A 43 0.71 2.09 -7.93
CA GLY A 43 -0.08 2.48 -6.75
C GLY A 43 0.41 3.84 -6.25
N LEU A 44 0.85 3.92 -4.99
CA LEU A 44 1.56 5.11 -4.48
C LEU A 44 2.88 5.38 -5.23
N ALA A 45 3.52 4.33 -5.75
CA ALA A 45 4.65 4.47 -6.66
C ALA A 45 4.16 4.65 -8.11
N GLU A 46 4.54 5.76 -8.73
CA GLU A 46 4.18 6.10 -10.12
C GLU A 46 5.01 5.28 -11.13
N ARG A 47 6.22 4.87 -10.73
CA ARG A 47 7.13 4.01 -11.48
C ARG A 47 8.19 3.41 -10.54
N TRP A 48 8.89 2.39 -11.03
CA TRP A 48 10.02 1.79 -10.34
C TRP A 48 11.11 1.36 -11.31
N ASP A 49 12.35 1.35 -10.82
CA ASP A 49 13.54 0.91 -11.55
C ASP A 49 14.15 -0.31 -10.84
N ILE A 50 14.72 -1.25 -11.61
CA ILE A 50 15.39 -2.46 -11.11
C ILE A 50 16.82 -2.48 -11.67
N PRO A 51 17.76 -1.71 -11.06
CA PRO A 51 19.12 -1.59 -11.59
C PRO A 51 19.93 -2.90 -11.49
N ASP A 52 19.57 -3.77 -10.56
CA ASP A 52 20.19 -5.08 -10.34
C ASP A 52 19.19 -6.06 -9.70
N PRO A 53 19.47 -7.38 -9.64
CA PRO A 53 18.53 -8.38 -9.13
C PRO A 53 18.14 -8.24 -7.64
N LEU A 54 18.82 -7.39 -6.88
CA LEU A 54 18.62 -7.23 -5.43
C LEU A 54 18.08 -5.85 -5.05
N THR A 55 17.94 -4.94 -6.01
CA THR A 55 17.59 -3.54 -5.75
C THR A 55 16.36 -3.12 -6.53
N TYR A 56 15.38 -2.56 -5.80
CA TYR A 56 14.21 -1.90 -6.36
C TYR A 56 14.22 -0.43 -5.93
N VAL A 57 13.99 0.48 -6.88
CA VAL A 57 13.90 1.92 -6.62
C VAL A 57 12.51 2.41 -7.00
N PHE A 58 11.70 2.76 -6.01
CA PHE A 58 10.34 3.26 -6.21
C PHE A 58 10.30 4.79 -6.24
N HIS A 59 9.56 5.36 -7.19
CA HIS A 59 9.34 6.79 -7.29
C HIS A 59 7.89 7.09 -6.91
N LEU A 60 7.69 7.79 -5.80
CA LEU A 60 6.35 8.07 -5.26
C LEU A 60 5.69 9.24 -6.00
N HIS A 61 4.36 9.17 -6.12
CA HIS A 61 3.57 10.32 -6.54
C HIS A 61 3.81 11.53 -5.63
N ARG A 62 3.90 12.72 -6.23
CA ARG A 62 4.03 13.97 -5.48
C ARG A 62 2.69 14.45 -4.96
N GLY A 63 2.70 15.04 -3.77
CA GLY A 63 1.52 15.70 -3.20
C GLY A 63 0.50 14.76 -2.55
N VAL A 64 0.80 13.46 -2.46
CA VAL A 64 0.02 12.51 -1.67
C VAL A 64 0.03 12.94 -0.21
N LYS A 65 -1.14 12.87 0.43
CA LYS A 65 -1.35 13.23 1.82
C LYS A 65 -2.10 12.14 2.54
N PHE A 66 -1.79 11.96 3.81
CA PHE A 66 -2.62 11.20 4.73
C PHE A 66 -3.93 11.94 5.00
N HIS A 67 -4.91 11.23 5.57
CA HIS A 67 -6.21 11.78 5.94
C HIS A 67 -6.12 12.95 6.94
N ASP A 68 -5.03 13.05 7.70
CA ASP A 68 -4.74 14.15 8.63
C ASP A 68 -4.09 15.38 7.95
N GLY A 69 -3.84 15.31 6.64
CA GLY A 69 -3.26 16.37 5.83
C GLY A 69 -1.72 16.39 5.79
N ARG A 70 -1.02 15.55 6.56
CA ARG A 70 0.44 15.40 6.45
C ARG A 70 0.81 14.82 5.10
N ALA A 71 1.91 15.31 4.52
CA ALA A 71 2.42 14.77 3.27
C ALA A 71 3.02 13.38 3.48
N LEU A 72 2.73 12.45 2.56
CA LEU A 72 3.40 11.16 2.49
C LEU A 72 4.85 11.35 2.00
N THR A 73 5.78 10.65 2.64
CA THR A 73 7.19 10.60 2.21
C THR A 73 7.69 9.16 2.11
N ALA A 74 8.85 8.97 1.46
CA ALA A 74 9.51 7.67 1.41
C ALA A 74 9.89 7.12 2.81
N ARG A 75 9.98 7.98 3.84
CA ARG A 75 10.23 7.52 5.21
C ARG A 75 9.02 6.81 5.79
N ASP A 76 7.82 7.28 5.49
CA ASP A 76 6.57 6.66 5.96
C ASP A 76 6.40 5.29 5.31
N VAL A 77 6.69 5.17 4.01
CA VAL A 77 6.69 3.88 3.29
C VAL A 77 7.70 2.92 3.92
N LYS A 78 8.95 3.38 4.18
CA LYS A 78 9.98 2.54 4.81
C LYS A 78 9.55 2.07 6.20
N TRP A 79 8.93 2.95 6.98
CA TRP A 79 8.52 2.66 8.35
C TRP A 79 7.60 1.44 8.43
N THR A 80 6.67 1.28 7.49
CA THR A 80 5.77 0.11 7.42
C THR A 80 6.52 -1.23 7.35
N PHE A 81 7.70 -1.27 6.71
CA PHE A 81 8.53 -2.48 6.62
C PHE A 81 9.46 -2.67 7.83
N ASP A 82 9.81 -1.60 8.53
CA ASP A 82 10.70 -1.65 9.69
C ASP A 82 9.97 -1.96 11.01
N SER A 83 8.67 -1.69 11.06
CA SER A 83 7.82 -1.75 12.26
C SER A 83 7.30 -3.14 12.61
#